data_AF-A0A257H0F0-F1
#
_entry.id   AF-A0A257H0F0-F1
#
_cell.length_a   1.000
_cell.length_b   1.000
_cell.length_c   1.000
_cell.angle_alpha   90.00
_cell.angle_beta   90.00
_cell.angle_gamma   90.00
#
_symmetry.space_group_name_H-M   'P 1'
#
loop_
_entity.id
_entity.type
_entity.pdbx_description
1 polymer ?
#
loop_
_entity_poly.entity_id
_entity_poly.type
_entity_poly.pdbx_seq_one_letter_code
_entity_poly.pdbx_strand_id
1 'polypeptide(L)'
;MQFSKFTLTAVSFAALVLLPSAAHSADLSTKPVLKALEARDCPAAVKELNSALAGASSEALLLGGVMFEQGLCLKKNLERAARLYAKAADAGAPGAKSRLAGLFAAPASGPDKGAALWWAYQAGLPLPKSCTVESSVVADSEKLAQALGAWPASMLDACVHVAGVLAAIDAEFVVKPIASGGDGISVDFRPSAGTLDVRTSQSAVALVDNSPRTTATSNAGSLFAANNVTQGASPEQMLALRAQEERLALSRQVESAGKDALARFPRPNGVDADWRIQLAIEGARER
;
A
#
# COMPACT_ATOMS: atom_id res chain seq x y z
N MET A 1 58.29 -6.31 -49.89
CA MET A 1 57.76 -6.41 -48.51
C MET A 1 56.78 -5.26 -48.31
N GLN A 2 55.54 -5.38 -48.78
CA GLN A 2 54.34 -5.67 -47.97
C GLN A 2 54.29 -4.85 -46.67
N PHE A 3 53.41 -3.85 -46.60
CA PHE A 3 52.27 -3.84 -45.68
C PHE A 3 51.20 -2.86 -46.16
N SER A 4 50.10 -3.42 -46.64
CA SER A 4 48.81 -2.76 -46.83
C SER A 4 48.11 -2.62 -45.47
N LYS A 5 47.50 -1.47 -45.19
CA LYS A 5 46.34 -1.37 -44.28
C LYS A 5 45.36 -0.31 -44.79
N PHE A 6 44.39 -0.80 -45.54
CA PHE A 6 43.02 -0.28 -45.57
C PHE A 6 42.43 -0.31 -44.15
N THR A 7 41.66 0.70 -43.75
CA THR A 7 40.18 0.62 -43.74
C THR A 7 39.53 1.93 -43.26
N LEU A 8 38.63 2.41 -44.12
CA LEU A 8 37.57 3.38 -43.87
C LEU A 8 36.41 2.64 -43.17
N THR A 9 35.87 3.13 -42.06
CA THR A 9 34.48 2.86 -41.62
C THR A 9 34.05 4.04 -40.74
N ALA A 10 33.25 4.97 -41.25
CA ALA A 10 31.79 4.95 -41.38
C ALA A 10 31.09 5.29 -40.05
N VAL A 11 30.66 6.56 -40.00
CA VAL A 11 29.75 7.19 -39.06
C VAL A 11 28.33 6.62 -39.22
N SER A 12 27.53 6.72 -38.15
CA SER A 12 26.07 6.54 -38.05
C SER A 12 25.55 5.13 -37.77
N PHE A 13 24.90 4.96 -36.62
CA PHE A 13 23.43 5.00 -36.54
C PHE A 13 23.01 5.14 -35.06
N ALA A 14 22.57 6.34 -34.68
CA ALA A 14 21.66 6.51 -33.56
C ALA A 14 20.28 6.04 -34.02
N ALA A 15 19.90 4.82 -33.64
CA ALA A 15 18.53 4.33 -33.78
C ALA A 15 17.97 4.10 -32.38
N LEU A 16 17.18 5.08 -31.96
CA LEU A 16 16.26 5.07 -30.83
C LEU A 16 15.38 3.80 -30.90
N VAL A 17 15.70 2.78 -30.10
CA VAL A 17 14.72 1.70 -29.83
C VAL A 17 13.87 2.18 -28.66
N LEU A 18 12.65 2.58 -29.01
CA LEU A 18 11.54 2.81 -28.11
C LEU A 18 11.37 1.62 -27.17
N LEU A 19 11.44 1.89 -25.87
CA LEU A 19 11.06 0.98 -24.79
C LEU A 19 9.60 0.53 -24.99
N PRO A 20 9.31 -0.78 -24.98
CA PRO A 20 8.00 -1.24 -24.59
C PRO A 20 7.87 -1.08 -23.07
N SER A 21 6.97 -0.18 -22.70
CA SER A 21 6.27 -0.04 -21.42
C SER A 21 6.48 -1.19 -20.44
N ALA A 22 6.91 -0.85 -19.22
CA ALA A 22 6.71 -1.68 -18.04
C ALA A 22 5.20 -1.81 -17.76
N ALA A 23 4.52 -2.61 -18.56
CA ALA A 23 3.27 -3.24 -18.17
C ALA A 23 3.64 -4.13 -16.97
N HIS A 24 3.30 -3.66 -15.77
CA HIS A 24 3.38 -4.46 -14.56
C HIS A 24 2.43 -5.64 -14.76
N SER A 25 2.97 -6.79 -15.14
CA SER A 25 2.20 -8.02 -15.15
C SER A 25 2.04 -8.44 -13.70
N ALA A 26 0.86 -8.21 -13.11
CA ALA A 26 0.44 -8.91 -11.91
C ALA A 26 0.73 -10.40 -12.15
N ASP A 27 1.70 -10.96 -11.41
CA ASP A 27 2.21 -12.29 -11.67
C ASP A 27 1.08 -13.31 -11.47
N LEU A 28 0.71 -14.01 -12.55
CA LEU A 28 -0.33 -15.03 -12.52
C LEU A 28 0.02 -16.21 -11.60
N SER A 29 1.28 -16.34 -11.17
CA SER A 29 1.77 -17.45 -10.36
C SER A 29 1.14 -17.55 -8.97
N THR A 30 0.67 -16.44 -8.38
CA THR A 30 0.04 -16.44 -7.04
C THR A 30 -1.45 -16.77 -7.09
N LYS A 31 -2.11 -16.64 -8.25
CA LYS A 31 -3.56 -16.86 -8.40
C LYS A 31 -4.01 -18.26 -7.95
N PRO A 32 -3.32 -19.37 -8.29
CA PRO A 32 -3.70 -20.69 -7.80
C PRO A 32 -3.61 -20.81 -6.27
N VAL A 33 -2.61 -20.16 -5.66
CA VAL A 33 -2.43 -20.12 -4.20
C VAL A 33 -3.61 -19.41 -3.54
N LEU A 34 -3.95 -18.20 -4.02
CA LEU A 34 -5.06 -17.41 -3.50
C LEU A 34 -6.40 -18.16 -3.64
N LYS A 35 -6.65 -18.77 -4.79
CA LYS A 35 -7.86 -19.58 -5.02
C LYS A 35 -7.95 -20.76 -4.04
N ALA A 36 -6.84 -21.44 -3.76
CA ALA A 36 -6.81 -22.53 -2.81
C ALA A 36 -7.03 -22.05 -1.36
N LEU A 37 -6.46 -20.90 -0.98
CA LEU A 37 -6.71 -20.25 0.31
C LEU A 37 -8.18 -19.87 0.50
N GLU A 38 -8.81 -19.29 -0.52
CA GLU A 38 -10.25 -18.96 -0.54
C GLU A 38 -11.11 -20.22 -0.40
N ALA A 39 -10.74 -21.29 -1.09
CA ALA A 39 -11.39 -22.60 -0.97
C ALA A 39 -11.09 -23.32 0.36
N ARG A 40 -10.18 -22.77 1.19
CA ARG A 40 -9.64 -23.38 2.42
C ARG A 40 -8.99 -24.75 2.17
N ASP A 41 -8.51 -25.00 0.96
CA ASP A 41 -7.78 -26.20 0.58
C ASP A 41 -6.29 -26.00 0.89
N CYS A 42 -5.91 -26.28 2.13
CA CYS A 42 -4.52 -26.09 2.58
C CYS A 42 -3.50 -26.99 1.85
N PRO A 43 -3.77 -28.29 1.60
CA PRO A 43 -2.88 -29.10 0.77
C PRO A 43 -2.64 -28.49 -0.62
N ALA A 44 -3.69 -28.02 -1.30
CA ALA A 44 -3.54 -27.35 -2.58
C ALA A 44 -2.78 -26.02 -2.44
N ALA A 45 -3.11 -25.18 -1.45
CA ALA A 45 -2.45 -23.89 -1.24
C ALA A 45 -0.94 -24.05 -1.03
N VAL A 46 -0.51 -25.04 -0.23
CA VAL A 46 0.91 -25.33 0.00
C VAL A 46 1.59 -25.87 -1.25
N LYS A 47 0.92 -26.76 -2.01
CA LYS A 47 1.44 -27.28 -3.28
C LYS A 47 1.65 -26.17 -4.30
N GLU A 48 0.65 -25.33 -4.50
CA GLU A 48 0.71 -24.21 -5.44
C GLU A 48 1.74 -23.17 -5.00
N LEU A 49 1.85 -22.90 -3.68
CA LEU A 49 2.86 -21.99 -3.15
C LEU A 49 4.28 -22.51 -3.44
N ASN A 50 4.54 -23.81 -3.25
CA ASN A 50 5.84 -24.39 -3.57
C ASN A 50 6.19 -24.26 -5.06
N SER A 51 5.19 -24.41 -5.93
CA SER A 51 5.36 -24.20 -7.37
C SER A 51 5.67 -22.74 -7.69
N ALA A 52 4.93 -21.79 -7.09
CA ALA A 52 5.16 -20.36 -7.28
C ALA A 52 6.53 -19.92 -6.77
N LEU A 53 6.94 -20.40 -5.59
CA LEU A 53 8.25 -20.10 -5.00
C LEU A 53 9.43 -20.66 -5.81
N ALA A 54 9.24 -21.74 -6.58
CA ALA A 54 10.27 -22.27 -7.47
C ALA A 54 10.60 -21.30 -8.62
N GLY A 55 9.63 -20.47 -9.04
CA GLY A 55 9.84 -19.38 -9.99
C GLY A 55 10.49 -18.13 -9.38
N ALA A 56 10.57 -18.07 -8.04
CA ALA A 56 11.15 -16.97 -7.27
C ALA A 56 10.62 -15.57 -7.64
N SER A 57 9.35 -15.47 -8.04
CA SER A 57 8.74 -14.16 -8.29
C SER A 57 8.58 -13.35 -7.01
N SER A 58 8.63 -12.03 -7.16
CA SER A 58 8.61 -11.10 -6.04
C SER A 58 7.30 -11.22 -5.24
N GLU A 59 6.19 -11.47 -5.95
CA GLU A 59 4.83 -11.66 -5.46
C GLU A 59 4.67 -13.00 -4.74
N ALA A 60 5.21 -14.09 -5.30
CA ALA A 60 5.18 -15.40 -4.63
C ALA A 60 6.00 -15.39 -3.33
N LEU A 61 7.16 -14.73 -3.32
CA LEU A 61 7.97 -14.54 -2.13
C LEU A 61 7.20 -13.73 -1.07
N LEU A 62 6.56 -12.63 -1.47
CA LEU A 62 5.73 -11.81 -0.59
C LEU A 62 4.56 -12.61 -0.01
N LEU A 63 3.79 -13.31 -0.84
CA LEU A 63 2.65 -14.12 -0.42
C LEU A 63 3.06 -15.26 0.51
N GLY A 64 4.15 -15.97 0.20
CA GLY A 64 4.71 -16.99 1.08
C GLY A 64 5.09 -16.43 2.45
N GLY A 65 5.66 -15.22 2.48
CA GLY A 65 5.93 -14.49 3.71
C GLY A 65 4.66 -14.24 4.53
N VAL A 66 3.59 -13.75 3.89
CA VAL A 66 2.28 -13.52 4.53
C VAL A 66 1.68 -14.81 5.08
N MET A 67 1.74 -15.91 4.32
CA MET A 67 1.23 -17.20 4.77
C MET A 67 1.96 -17.70 6.03
N PHE A 68 3.28 -17.53 6.12
CA PHE A 68 4.04 -17.85 7.34
C PHE A 68 3.82 -16.86 8.49
N GLU A 69 3.63 -15.57 8.21
CA GLU A 69 3.39 -14.55 9.23
C GLU A 69 2.05 -14.78 9.94
N GLN A 70 1.00 -15.05 9.16
CA GLN A 70 -0.37 -15.18 9.63
C GLN A 70 -0.75 -16.62 9.99
N GLY A 71 0.04 -17.60 9.53
CA GLY A 71 -0.28 -19.02 9.72
C GLY A 71 -1.39 -19.52 8.79
N LEU A 72 -1.48 -18.97 7.57
CA LEU A 72 -2.46 -19.38 6.56
C LEU A 72 -2.02 -20.69 5.92
N CYS A 73 -2.69 -21.78 6.27
CA CYS A 73 -2.37 -23.15 5.80
C CYS A 73 -0.93 -23.63 6.09
N LEU A 74 -0.16 -22.84 6.84
CA LEU A 74 1.20 -23.11 7.29
C LEU A 74 1.28 -22.85 8.79
N LYS A 75 2.17 -23.56 9.48
CA LYS A 75 2.49 -23.21 10.87
C LYS A 75 3.14 -21.83 10.89
N LYS A 76 2.59 -20.90 11.69
CA LYS A 76 3.13 -19.55 11.87
C LYS A 76 4.64 -19.60 12.18
N ASN A 77 5.43 -18.86 11.42
CA ASN A 77 6.88 -18.79 11.57
C ASN A 77 7.42 -17.43 11.07
N LEU A 78 7.65 -16.51 12.01
CA LEU A 78 8.05 -15.14 11.72
C LEU A 78 9.45 -15.03 11.13
N GLU A 79 10.36 -15.94 11.49
CA GLU A 79 11.72 -15.98 10.95
C GLU A 79 11.72 -16.37 9.46
N ARG A 80 10.89 -17.35 9.08
CA ARG A 80 10.67 -17.70 7.66
C ARG A 80 9.98 -16.56 6.90
N ALA A 81 8.99 -15.92 7.51
CA ALA A 81 8.33 -14.76 6.92
C ALA A 81 9.31 -13.63 6.63
N ALA A 82 10.15 -13.26 7.62
CA ALA A 82 11.18 -12.24 7.46
C ALA A 82 12.17 -12.57 6.33
N ARG A 83 12.63 -13.82 6.21
CA ARG A 83 13.50 -14.23 5.09
C ARG A 83 12.83 -14.11 3.73
N LEU A 84 11.55 -14.50 3.63
CA LEU A 84 10.81 -14.40 2.38
C LEU A 84 10.55 -12.95 2.01
N TYR A 85 10.18 -12.10 2.97
CA TYR A 85 10.03 -10.67 2.73
C TYR A 85 11.34 -9.99 2.34
N ALA A 86 12.47 -10.36 2.95
CA ALA A 86 13.78 -9.81 2.55
C ALA A 86 14.08 -10.14 1.08
N LYS A 87 13.89 -11.40 0.68
CA LYS A 87 14.02 -11.80 -0.74
C LYS A 87 13.03 -11.09 -1.66
N ALA A 88 11.79 -10.91 -1.21
CA ALA A 88 10.78 -10.17 -1.96
C ALA A 88 11.21 -8.70 -2.14
N ALA A 89 11.75 -8.06 -1.10
CA ALA A 89 12.26 -6.70 -1.16
C ALA A 89 13.47 -6.58 -2.11
N ASP A 90 14.39 -7.54 -2.09
CA ASP A 90 15.53 -7.60 -3.02
C ASP A 90 15.07 -7.78 -4.47
N ALA A 91 13.98 -8.53 -4.68
CA ALA A 91 13.31 -8.72 -5.96
C ALA A 91 12.40 -7.55 -6.38
N GLY A 92 12.31 -6.49 -5.56
CA GLY A 92 11.51 -5.30 -5.87
C GLY A 92 10.02 -5.41 -5.57
N ALA A 93 9.59 -6.42 -4.80
CA ALA A 93 8.17 -6.63 -4.49
C ALA A 93 7.55 -5.41 -3.81
N PRO A 94 6.47 -4.86 -4.39
CA PRO A 94 5.58 -3.88 -3.77
C PRO A 94 5.28 -4.21 -2.28
N GLY A 95 5.64 -3.32 -1.35
CA GLY A 95 5.24 -3.42 0.06
C GLY A 95 6.05 -4.42 0.92
N ALA A 96 7.01 -5.15 0.35
CA ALA A 96 7.84 -6.10 1.11
C ALA A 96 8.65 -5.44 2.24
N LYS A 97 9.21 -4.26 1.98
CA LYS A 97 9.94 -3.47 2.98
C LYS A 97 9.01 -3.04 4.13
N SER A 98 7.78 -2.66 3.81
CA SER A 98 6.74 -2.31 4.79
C SER A 98 6.33 -3.54 5.61
N ARG A 99 6.21 -4.73 4.99
CA ARG A 99 6.00 -5.98 5.75
C ARG A 99 7.14 -6.27 6.73
N LEU A 100 8.40 -6.04 6.34
CA LEU A 100 9.55 -6.20 7.23
C LEU A 100 9.50 -5.20 8.40
N ALA A 101 9.24 -3.92 8.12
CA ALA A 101 9.09 -2.90 9.16
C ALA A 101 8.00 -3.29 10.18
N GLY A 102 6.82 -3.70 9.70
CA GLY A 102 5.71 -4.14 10.55
C GLY A 102 5.98 -5.47 11.29
N LEU A 103 6.76 -6.38 10.71
CA LEU A 103 7.15 -7.63 11.36
C LEU A 103 8.11 -7.40 12.53
N PHE A 104 9.12 -6.55 12.34
CA PHE A 104 10.09 -6.21 13.37
C PHE A 104 9.53 -5.25 14.42
N ALA A 105 8.57 -4.40 14.08
CA ALA A 105 7.87 -3.54 15.03
C ALA A 105 6.87 -4.30 15.92
N ALA A 106 6.40 -5.48 15.49
CA ALA A 106 5.32 -6.18 16.16
C ALA A 106 5.76 -6.72 17.53
N PRO A 107 5.01 -6.42 18.62
CA PRO A 107 5.34 -6.93 19.95
C PRO A 107 5.43 -8.46 20.01
N ALA A 108 4.57 -9.15 19.25
CA ALA A 108 4.51 -10.61 19.19
C ALA A 108 5.80 -11.26 18.66
N SER A 109 6.66 -10.50 17.98
CA SER A 109 7.96 -10.97 17.47
C SER A 109 9.09 -10.85 18.51
N GLY A 110 8.86 -10.12 19.62
CA GLY A 110 9.96 -9.52 20.39
C GLY A 110 10.60 -8.42 19.55
N PRO A 111 10.14 -7.16 19.67
CA PRO A 111 10.38 -6.16 18.63
C PRO A 111 11.87 -5.82 18.51
N ASP A 112 12.40 -5.95 17.29
CA ASP A 112 13.70 -5.40 16.93
C ASP A 112 13.47 -3.96 16.45
N LYS A 113 13.57 -3.02 17.40
CA LYS A 113 13.30 -1.60 17.16
C LYS A 113 14.22 -0.98 16.12
N GLY A 114 15.48 -1.42 16.08
CA GLY A 114 16.47 -0.95 15.11
C GLY A 114 16.12 -1.42 13.70
N ALA A 115 15.85 -2.71 13.54
CA ALA A 115 15.43 -3.28 12.26
C ALA A 115 14.08 -2.69 11.79
N ALA A 116 13.12 -2.50 12.70
CA ALA A 116 11.83 -1.90 12.40
C ALA A 116 11.98 -0.51 11.76
N LEU A 117 12.77 0.37 12.38
CA LEU A 117 13.02 1.71 11.86
C LEU A 117 13.86 1.69 10.59
N TRP A 118 14.88 0.84 10.52
CA TRP A 118 15.69 0.70 9.30
C TRP A 118 14.82 0.34 8.09
N TRP A 119 13.97 -0.70 8.21
CA TRP A 119 13.05 -1.09 7.14
C TRP A 119 11.99 -0.04 6.86
N ALA A 120 11.53 0.71 7.86
CA ALA A 120 10.62 1.83 7.68
C ALA A 120 11.24 2.95 6.82
N TYR A 121 12.52 3.27 7.04
CA TYR A 121 13.25 4.22 6.18
C TYR A 121 13.43 3.67 4.77
N GLN A 122 13.76 2.38 4.62
CA GLN A 122 13.89 1.74 3.30
C GLN A 122 12.58 1.71 2.51
N ALA A 123 11.44 1.62 3.21
CA ALA A 123 10.10 1.70 2.66
C ALA A 123 9.64 3.13 2.36
N GLY A 124 10.36 4.15 2.86
CA GLY A 124 9.98 5.55 2.67
C GLY A 124 8.72 5.95 3.46
N LEU A 125 8.48 5.32 4.61
CA LEU A 125 7.29 5.62 5.41
C LEU A 125 7.32 7.08 5.92
N PRO A 126 6.18 7.79 5.93
CA PRO A 126 6.11 9.19 6.34
C PRO A 126 6.15 9.32 7.88
N LEU A 127 7.32 9.09 8.46
CA LEU A 127 7.54 9.18 9.90
C LEU A 127 7.58 10.64 10.39
N PRO A 128 7.20 10.91 11.66
CA PRO A 128 7.38 12.22 12.29
C PRO A 128 8.83 12.69 12.22
N LYS A 129 9.07 14.00 12.12
CA LYS A 129 10.43 14.57 12.01
C LYS A 129 11.37 14.13 13.13
N SER A 130 10.86 14.01 14.35
CA SER A 130 11.61 13.49 15.51
C SER A 130 12.03 12.02 15.36
N CYS A 131 11.38 11.28 14.47
CA CYS A 131 11.68 9.89 14.14
C CYS A 131 12.49 9.76 12.84
N THR A 132 13.06 10.85 12.32
CA THR A 132 13.89 10.82 11.11
C THR A 132 15.37 10.90 11.44
N VAL A 133 16.19 10.24 10.62
CA VAL A 133 17.64 10.26 10.70
C VAL A 133 18.18 10.55 9.28
N GLU A 134 19.31 11.25 9.20
CA GLU A 134 20.00 11.53 7.94
C GLU A 134 20.22 10.25 7.11
N SER A 135 20.03 10.34 5.79
CA SER A 135 20.12 9.18 4.89
C SER A 135 21.51 8.52 4.89
N SER A 136 22.56 9.31 5.09
CA SER A 136 23.95 8.82 5.23
C SER A 136 24.18 7.98 6.49
N VAL A 137 23.40 8.22 7.55
CA VAL A 137 23.42 7.42 8.78
C VAL A 137 22.60 6.16 8.59
N VAL A 138 21.45 6.23 7.91
CA VAL A 138 20.60 5.04 7.62
C VAL A 138 21.33 3.99 6.77
N ALA A 139 22.24 4.42 5.89
CA ALA A 139 23.03 3.55 5.04
C ALA A 139 24.11 2.74 5.81
N ASP A 140 24.41 3.10 7.05
CA ASP A 140 25.48 2.52 7.86
C ASP A 140 24.88 1.94 9.14
N SER A 141 24.88 0.61 9.26
CA SER A 141 24.17 -0.10 10.34
C SER A 141 24.72 0.26 11.73
N GLU A 142 26.01 0.51 11.86
CA GLU A 142 26.65 0.87 13.13
C GLU A 142 26.28 2.30 13.54
N LYS A 143 26.35 3.24 12.58
CA LYS A 143 25.95 4.63 12.85
C LYS A 143 24.46 4.74 13.17
N LEU A 144 23.61 3.99 12.48
CA LEU A 144 22.20 3.97 12.80
C LEU A 144 21.97 3.41 14.21
N ALA A 145 22.61 2.29 14.57
CA ALA A 145 22.50 1.73 15.91
C ALA A 145 22.95 2.73 16.99
N GLN A 146 24.04 3.46 16.74
CA GLN A 146 24.52 4.51 17.65
C GLN A 146 23.53 5.67 17.76
N ALA A 147 22.99 6.15 16.63
CA ALA A 147 22.01 7.24 16.61
C ALA A 147 20.73 6.87 17.38
N LEU A 148 20.18 5.67 17.13
CA LEU A 148 19.00 5.18 17.82
C LEU A 148 19.27 4.90 19.31
N GLY A 149 20.49 4.45 19.65
CA GLY A 149 20.91 4.24 21.05
C GLY A 149 21.01 5.53 21.86
N ALA A 150 21.16 6.68 21.21
CA ALA A 150 21.16 8.00 21.86
C ALA A 150 19.75 8.56 22.09
N TRP A 151 18.70 7.97 21.50
CA TRP A 151 17.33 8.45 21.67
C TRP A 151 16.76 8.11 23.04
N PRO A 152 15.87 8.96 23.60
CA PRO A 152 15.07 8.57 24.75
C PRO A 152 14.28 7.30 24.45
N ALA A 153 14.25 6.34 25.38
CA ALA A 153 13.56 5.06 25.18
C ALA A 153 12.08 5.22 24.80
N SER A 154 11.39 6.20 25.42
CA SER A 154 9.99 6.52 25.10
C SER A 154 9.81 7.07 23.68
N MET A 155 10.78 7.84 23.19
CA MET A 155 10.77 8.34 21.81
C MET A 155 10.98 7.19 20.83
N LEU A 156 11.93 6.30 21.11
CA LEU A 156 12.17 5.12 20.28
C LEU A 156 10.92 4.21 20.22
N ASP A 157 10.25 3.99 21.35
CA ASP A 157 8.99 3.24 21.41
C ASP A 157 7.88 3.93 20.58
N ALA A 158 7.72 5.25 20.73
CA ALA A 158 6.74 6.01 19.96
C ALA A 158 7.01 5.94 18.45
N CYS A 159 8.27 6.06 18.03
CA CYS A 159 8.66 5.96 16.63
C CYS A 159 8.42 4.56 16.05
N VAL A 160 8.72 3.49 16.80
CA VAL A 160 8.46 2.10 16.38
C VAL A 160 6.96 1.82 16.29
N HIS A 161 6.16 2.36 17.22
CA HIS A 161 4.70 2.27 17.15
C HIS A 161 4.16 2.92 15.86
N VAL A 162 4.58 4.15 15.56
CA VAL A 162 4.17 4.85 14.34
C VAL A 162 4.62 4.10 13.09
N ALA A 163 5.88 3.63 13.07
CA ALA A 163 6.42 2.85 11.96
C ALA A 163 5.61 1.57 11.72
N GLY A 164 5.25 0.84 12.77
CA GLY A 164 4.44 -0.38 12.67
C GLY A 164 3.05 -0.13 12.09
N VAL A 165 2.34 0.90 12.59
CA VAL A 165 1.00 1.25 12.08
C VAL A 165 1.05 1.68 10.61
N LEU A 166 1.98 2.57 10.25
CA LEU A 166 2.14 3.03 8.88
C LEU A 166 2.57 1.89 7.94
N ALA A 167 3.46 1.01 8.41
CA ALA A 167 3.91 -0.15 7.67
C ALA A 167 2.77 -1.11 7.33
N ALA A 168 1.83 -1.33 8.26
CA ALA A 168 0.66 -2.17 8.02
C ALA A 168 -0.27 -1.59 6.95
N ILE A 169 -0.44 -0.26 6.92
CA ILE A 169 -1.23 0.41 5.88
C ILE A 169 -0.49 0.36 4.52
N ASP A 170 0.78 0.76 4.46
CA ASP A 170 1.54 0.82 3.21
C ASP A 170 1.81 -0.56 2.57
N ALA A 171 1.82 -1.61 3.39
CA ALA A 171 1.93 -2.99 2.91
C ALA A 171 0.66 -3.51 2.21
N GLU A 172 -0.48 -2.86 2.39
CA GLU A 172 -1.78 -3.24 1.80
C GLU A 172 -2.26 -2.26 0.73
N PHE A 173 -1.83 -0.99 0.80
CA PHE A 173 -2.36 0.09 -0.03
C PHE A 173 -1.25 0.92 -0.69
N VAL A 174 -1.58 1.57 -1.80
CA VAL A 174 -0.72 2.56 -2.44
C VAL A 174 -0.88 3.90 -1.72
N VAL A 175 0.13 4.26 -0.92
CA VAL A 175 0.18 5.51 -0.15
C VAL A 175 0.89 6.60 -0.96
N LYS A 176 0.31 7.80 -1.02
CA LYS A 176 0.92 8.99 -1.64
C LYS A 176 0.98 10.18 -0.67
N PRO A 177 1.92 11.11 -0.88
CA PRO A 177 1.86 12.41 -0.24
C PRO A 177 0.53 13.10 -0.53
N ILE A 178 -0.03 13.81 0.45
CA ILE A 178 -1.21 14.64 0.21
C ILE A 178 -0.80 15.80 -0.71
N ALA A 179 -1.04 15.66 -2.01
CA ALA A 179 -1.13 16.80 -2.89
C ALA A 179 -2.46 17.50 -2.60
N SER A 180 -2.40 18.80 -2.29
CA SER A 180 -3.58 19.64 -2.10
C SER A 180 -4.51 19.55 -3.31
N GLY A 181 -5.64 18.85 -3.16
CA GLY A 181 -6.72 18.79 -4.16
C GLY A 181 -6.96 17.44 -4.87
N GLY A 182 -6.36 16.33 -4.41
CA GLY A 182 -6.60 15.01 -5.03
C GLY A 182 -7.98 14.39 -4.73
N ASP A 183 -8.62 13.82 -5.76
CA ASP A 183 -9.71 12.85 -5.60
C ASP A 183 -9.13 11.57 -4.98
N GLY A 184 -9.54 11.21 -3.75
CA GLY A 184 -8.98 10.04 -3.07
C GLY A 184 -9.50 9.79 -1.66
N ILE A 185 -8.98 8.74 -1.02
CA ILE A 185 -9.22 8.45 0.40
C ILE A 185 -8.10 9.11 1.20
N SER A 186 -8.45 10.03 2.09
CA SER A 186 -7.52 10.63 3.03
C SER A 186 -7.57 9.91 4.37
N VAL A 187 -6.42 9.76 5.00
CA VAL A 187 -6.26 9.14 6.32
C VAL A 187 -5.56 10.14 7.23
N ASP A 188 -6.13 10.40 8.40
CA ASP A 188 -5.57 11.23 9.46
C ASP A 188 -5.24 10.33 10.66
N PHE A 189 -3.96 9.98 10.80
CA PHE A 189 -3.45 9.16 11.90
C PHE A 189 -2.94 10.06 13.03
N ARG A 190 -3.51 9.88 14.22
CA ARG A 190 -3.11 10.54 15.48
C ARG A 190 -2.54 9.51 16.44
N PRO A 191 -1.21 9.32 16.47
CA PRO A 191 -0.56 8.27 17.26
C PRO A 191 -0.87 8.37 18.77
N SER A 192 -0.87 9.58 19.32
CA SER A 192 -1.13 9.82 20.74
C SER A 192 -2.55 9.47 21.17
N ALA A 193 -3.53 9.67 20.28
CA ALA A 193 -4.92 9.30 20.50
C ALA A 193 -5.21 7.83 20.15
N GLY A 194 -4.33 7.18 19.38
CA GLY A 194 -4.56 5.84 18.85
C GLY A 194 -5.72 5.81 17.85
N THR A 195 -5.91 6.86 17.07
CA THR A 195 -7.01 6.99 16.10
C THR A 195 -6.50 7.13 14.69
N LEU A 196 -7.21 6.51 13.75
CA LEU A 196 -6.96 6.61 12.31
C LEU A 196 -8.29 6.94 11.63
N ASP A 197 -8.46 8.21 11.30
CA ASP A 197 -9.71 8.73 10.72
C ASP A 197 -9.62 8.67 9.19
N VAL A 198 -10.49 7.90 8.56
CA VAL A 198 -10.57 7.77 7.11
C VAL A 198 -11.67 8.69 6.57
N ARG A 199 -11.36 9.48 5.54
CA ARG A 199 -12.33 10.37 4.89
C ARG A 199 -12.22 10.25 3.38
N THR A 200 -13.35 10.21 2.70
CA THR A 200 -13.42 10.30 1.24
C THR A 200 -13.60 11.75 0.82
N SER A 201 -12.81 12.25 -0.14
CA SER A 201 -13.16 13.51 -0.81
C SER A 201 -14.32 13.22 -1.77
N GLN A 202 -15.50 13.76 -1.46
CA GLN A 202 -16.57 13.88 -2.44
C GLN A 202 -16.39 15.22 -3.13
N SER A 203 -15.74 15.23 -4.29
CA SER A 203 -16.01 16.27 -5.26
C SER A 203 -17.50 16.13 -5.60
N ALA A 204 -18.32 17.03 -5.06
CA ALA A 204 -19.74 17.05 -5.34
C ALA A 204 -19.86 17.16 -6.86
N VAL A 205 -20.24 16.08 -7.53
CA VAL A 205 -20.72 16.16 -8.90
C VAL A 205 -22.01 16.96 -8.77
N ALA A 206 -21.88 18.28 -8.89
CA ALA A 206 -23.02 19.14 -9.16
C ALA A 206 -23.53 18.65 -10.50
N LEU A 207 -24.54 17.79 -10.45
CA LEU A 207 -25.37 17.46 -11.58
C LEU A 207 -26.03 18.79 -11.99
N VAL A 208 -25.33 19.54 -12.85
CA VAL A 208 -25.90 20.71 -13.50
C VAL A 208 -26.97 20.15 -14.42
N ASP A 209 -28.21 20.23 -13.95
CA ASP A 209 -29.40 19.94 -14.73
C ASP A 209 -29.50 20.97 -15.85
N ASN A 210 -28.95 20.63 -17.02
CA ASN A 210 -29.08 21.40 -18.26
C ASN A 210 -30.35 21.03 -19.04
N SER A 211 -31.33 20.36 -18.42
CA SER A 211 -32.60 20.11 -19.08
C SER A 211 -33.25 21.45 -19.44
N PRO A 212 -33.65 21.68 -20.70
CA PRO A 212 -34.38 22.88 -21.07
C PRO A 212 -35.68 22.91 -20.28
N ARG A 213 -35.76 23.83 -19.32
CA ARG A 213 -36.97 24.10 -18.54
C ARG A 213 -38.03 24.60 -19.51
N THR A 214 -38.84 23.69 -20.05
CA THR A 214 -40.02 24.04 -20.82
C THR A 214 -40.99 24.76 -19.90
N THR A 215 -41.14 26.06 -20.13
CA THR A 215 -42.20 26.86 -19.53
C THR A 215 -43.53 26.45 -20.15
N ALA A 216 -44.08 25.31 -19.71
CA ALA A 216 -45.44 24.91 -20.01
C ALA A 216 -46.34 25.34 -18.86
N THR A 217 -46.98 26.49 -19.03
CA THR A 217 -48.18 26.87 -18.30
C THR A 217 -49.27 25.83 -18.58
N SER A 218 -49.77 25.12 -17.55
CA SER A 218 -51.21 24.89 -17.34
C SER A 218 -51.52 23.98 -16.14
N ASN A 219 -52.44 24.49 -15.33
CA ASN A 219 -53.48 23.83 -14.54
C ASN A 219 -53.13 22.82 -13.44
N ALA A 220 -53.50 23.23 -12.23
CA ALA A 220 -53.78 22.38 -11.08
C ALA A 220 -54.83 21.32 -11.43
N GLY A 221 -54.51 20.06 -11.16
CA GLY A 221 -55.45 18.95 -11.31
C GLY A 221 -54.77 17.60 -11.13
N SER A 222 -54.87 17.06 -9.91
CA SER A 222 -55.03 15.62 -9.63
C SER A 222 -53.95 14.60 -10.06
N LEU A 223 -53.59 13.79 -9.07
CA LEU A 223 -53.42 12.33 -9.11
C LEU A 223 -52.07 11.76 -9.59
N PHE A 224 -51.42 11.08 -8.64
CA PHE A 224 -50.55 9.92 -8.83
C PHE A 224 -49.48 10.01 -9.94
N ALA A 225 -48.28 10.43 -9.55
CA ALA A 225 -47.05 10.10 -10.28
C ALA A 225 -45.99 9.59 -9.29
N ALA A 226 -46.32 8.52 -8.56
CA ALA A 226 -45.32 7.59 -8.06
C ALA A 226 -44.89 6.73 -9.25
N ASN A 227 -43.93 7.20 -10.04
CA ASN A 227 -43.11 6.45 -11.00
C ASN A 227 -42.32 7.45 -11.86
N ASN A 228 -41.01 7.61 -11.57
CA ASN A 228 -39.95 7.90 -12.57
C ASN A 228 -38.60 8.32 -11.94
N VAL A 229 -38.14 7.69 -10.86
CA VAL A 229 -36.73 7.84 -10.44
C VAL A 229 -35.82 6.76 -11.03
N THR A 230 -36.38 5.77 -11.75
CA THR A 230 -35.62 4.71 -12.43
C THR A 230 -35.74 4.76 -13.95
N GLN A 231 -35.84 5.95 -14.55
CA GLN A 231 -35.65 6.12 -15.99
C GLN A 231 -34.36 6.89 -16.26
N GLY A 232 -33.33 6.15 -16.69
CA GLY A 232 -32.26 6.66 -17.53
C GLY A 232 -31.15 7.41 -16.83
N ALA A 233 -30.49 6.81 -15.83
CA ALA A 233 -29.13 7.26 -15.53
C ALA A 233 -28.30 7.11 -16.82
N SER A 234 -27.67 8.19 -17.28
CA SER A 234 -26.80 8.13 -18.45
C SER A 234 -25.67 7.12 -18.22
N PRO A 235 -25.06 6.54 -19.26
CA PRO A 235 -23.89 5.67 -19.11
C PRO A 235 -22.79 6.32 -18.24
N GLU A 236 -22.60 7.63 -18.34
CA GLU A 236 -21.67 8.41 -17.51
C GLU A 236 -22.09 8.45 -16.04
N GLN A 237 -23.39 8.64 -15.74
CA GLN A 237 -23.91 8.60 -14.37
C GLN A 237 -23.75 7.21 -13.74
N MET A 238 -23.98 6.14 -14.51
CA MET A 238 -23.77 4.77 -14.04
C MET A 238 -22.29 4.47 -13.77
N LEU A 239 -21.38 4.98 -14.61
CA LEU A 239 -19.94 4.88 -14.37
C LEU A 239 -19.51 5.65 -13.11
N ALA A 240 -20.04 6.86 -12.92
CA ALA A 240 -19.77 7.67 -11.74
C ALA A 240 -20.27 7.00 -10.44
N LEU A 241 -21.46 6.39 -10.46
CA LEU A 241 -22.02 5.63 -9.34
C LEU A 241 -21.14 4.41 -9.00
N ARG A 242 -20.72 3.63 -9.99
CA ARG A 242 -19.80 2.49 -9.75
C ARG A 242 -18.47 2.94 -9.16
N ALA A 243 -17.88 4.00 -9.69
CA ALA A 243 -16.64 4.56 -9.15
C ALA A 243 -16.82 5.04 -7.70
N GLN A 244 -17.99 5.58 -7.35
CA GLN A 244 -18.32 5.96 -5.98
C GLN A 244 -18.44 4.72 -5.05
N GLU A 245 -19.11 3.66 -5.50
CA GLU A 245 -19.25 2.41 -4.74
C GLU A 245 -17.89 1.73 -4.49
N GLU A 246 -17.04 1.67 -5.52
CA GLU A 246 -15.67 1.15 -5.42
C GLU A 246 -14.84 1.97 -4.43
N ARG A 247 -14.93 3.30 -4.47
CA ARG A 247 -14.26 4.19 -3.52
C ARG A 247 -14.73 3.97 -2.07
N LEU A 248 -16.03 3.80 -1.87
CA LEU A 248 -16.60 3.49 -0.55
C LEU A 248 -16.16 2.12 -0.06
N ALA A 249 -16.08 1.12 -0.95
CA ALA A 249 -15.57 -0.20 -0.61
C ALA A 249 -14.10 -0.14 -0.19
N LEU A 250 -13.26 0.59 -0.94
CA LEU A 250 -11.86 0.81 -0.58
C LEU A 250 -11.72 1.56 0.75
N SER A 251 -12.54 2.59 1.01
CA SER A 251 -12.55 3.32 2.29
C SER A 251 -12.80 2.38 3.47
N ARG A 252 -13.76 1.46 3.34
CA ARG A 252 -14.04 0.45 4.38
C ARG A 252 -12.87 -0.51 4.59
N GLN A 253 -12.16 -0.90 3.53
CA GLN A 253 -10.97 -1.73 3.65
C GLN A 253 -9.85 -0.99 4.39
N VAL A 254 -9.61 0.27 4.07
CA VAL A 254 -8.62 1.12 4.75
C VAL A 254 -8.97 1.30 6.22
N GLU A 255 -10.24 1.54 6.55
CA GLU A 255 -10.72 1.62 7.94
C GLU A 255 -10.49 0.31 8.71
N SER A 256 -10.82 -0.83 8.09
CA SER A 256 -10.60 -2.15 8.71
C SER A 256 -9.11 -2.39 8.97
N ALA A 257 -8.26 -2.16 7.96
CA ALA A 257 -6.82 -2.31 8.08
C ALA A 257 -6.22 -1.36 9.12
N GLY A 258 -6.73 -0.13 9.24
CA GLY A 258 -6.33 0.81 10.27
C GLY A 258 -6.67 0.34 11.68
N LYS A 259 -7.86 -0.22 11.88
CA LYS A 259 -8.24 -0.83 13.17
C LYS A 259 -7.34 -2.02 13.52
N ASP A 260 -7.09 -2.89 12.56
CA ASP A 260 -6.22 -4.06 12.75
C ASP A 260 -4.78 -3.64 13.05
N ALA A 261 -4.27 -2.60 12.37
CA ALA A 261 -2.96 -2.02 12.63
C ALA A 261 -2.85 -1.44 14.05
N LEU A 262 -3.82 -0.63 14.47
CA LEU A 262 -3.85 -0.06 15.83
C LEU A 262 -3.93 -1.14 16.91
N ALA A 263 -4.67 -2.23 16.66
CA ALA A 263 -4.72 -3.37 17.56
C ALA A 263 -3.40 -4.15 17.61
N ARG A 264 -2.73 -4.31 16.46
CA ARG A 264 -1.46 -5.02 16.33
C ARG A 264 -0.30 -4.26 16.96
N PHE A 265 -0.30 -2.93 16.90
CA PHE A 265 0.77 -2.06 17.41
C PHE A 265 0.22 -1.18 18.54
N PRO A 266 0.12 -1.70 19.77
CA PRO A 266 -0.42 -0.94 20.89
C PRO A 266 0.40 0.33 21.15
N ARG A 267 -0.30 1.40 21.52
CA ARG A 267 0.28 2.71 21.78
C ARG A 267 1.17 2.69 23.04
N PRO A 268 2.45 3.09 22.96
CA PRO A 268 3.32 3.22 24.12
C PRO A 268 3.03 4.51 24.90
N ASN A 269 3.64 4.64 26.08
CA ASN A 269 3.62 5.90 26.82
C ASN A 269 4.56 6.93 26.17
N GLY A 270 4.24 8.22 26.30
CA GLY A 270 5.11 9.30 25.85
C GLY A 270 5.08 9.54 24.34
N VAL A 271 4.05 9.07 23.64
CA VAL A 271 3.77 9.51 22.26
C VAL A 271 3.35 10.97 22.30
N ASP A 272 4.03 11.79 21.50
CA ASP A 272 3.80 13.23 21.40
C ASP A 272 2.35 13.53 20.97
N ALA A 273 1.69 14.40 21.73
CA ALA A 273 0.29 14.75 21.52
C ALA A 273 0.04 15.44 20.18
N ASP A 274 1.05 16.15 19.65
CA ASP A 274 0.94 16.97 18.45
C ASP A 274 1.25 16.21 17.17
N TRP A 275 1.71 14.95 17.27
CA TRP A 275 1.96 14.14 16.09
C TRP A 275 0.66 13.86 15.33
N ARG A 276 0.69 14.24 14.05
CA ARG A 276 -0.39 14.03 13.09
C ARG A 276 0.21 13.64 11.75
N ILE A 277 -0.11 12.44 11.28
CA ILE A 277 0.36 11.92 10.00
C ILE A 277 -0.83 11.84 9.06
N GLN A 278 -0.68 12.48 7.91
CA GLN A 278 -1.72 12.64 6.92
C GLN A 278 -1.32 11.89 5.65
N LEU A 279 -2.15 10.93 5.23
CA LEU A 279 -1.88 10.04 4.10
C LEU A 279 -2.98 10.17 3.04
N ALA A 280 -2.63 9.97 1.78
CA ALA A 280 -3.59 9.72 0.70
C ALA A 280 -3.47 8.26 0.22
N ILE A 281 -4.61 7.59 0.04
CA ILE A 281 -4.71 6.23 -0.48
C ILE A 281 -5.35 6.27 -1.86
N GLU A 282 -4.63 5.80 -2.86
CA GLU A 282 -5.10 5.74 -4.26
C GLU A 282 -5.80 4.41 -4.58
N GLY A 283 -5.39 3.32 -3.92
CA GLY A 283 -5.86 1.98 -4.23
C GLY A 283 -5.27 0.92 -3.30
N ALA A 284 -5.80 -0.31 -3.41
CA ALA A 284 -5.12 -1.48 -2.86
C ALA A 284 -3.84 -1.76 -3.65
N ARG A 285 -2.80 -2.24 -2.96
CA ARG A 285 -1.58 -2.71 -3.62
C ARG A 285 -1.87 -4.08 -4.25
N GLU A 286 -1.37 -4.30 -5.46
CA GLU A 286 -1.51 -5.59 -6.15
C GLU A 286 -0.86 -6.72 -5.33
N ARG A 287 -1.49 -7.90 -5.34
CA ARG A 287 -1.07 -9.11 -4.62
C ARG A 287 -0.91 -10.27 -5.59
#